data_AF-A0A9E2NCS8-F1
#
_entry.id   AF-A0A9E2NCS8-F1
#
_cell.length_a   1.000
_cell.length_b   1.000
_cell.length_c   1.000
_cell.angle_alpha   90.00
_cell.angle_beta   90.00
_cell.angle_gamma   90.00
#
_symmetry.space_group_name_H-M   'P 1'
#
loop_
_entity.id
_entity.type
_entity.pdbx_description
1 polymer ?
#
loop_
_entity_poly.entity_id
_entity_poly.type
_entity_poly.pdbx_seq_one_letter_code
_entity_poly.pdbx_strand_id
1 'polypeptide(L)'
;MAEIKDPENTILMELKDGTVVIELLPDVAPKHAERMKELARAGAYDNVCFHRVIDGFMAQTGDVENGDMEDGFNLRRAGTGGSDLPDLPAEFSKLPHSRGTLGAARSQNPNSANSQFFINFKDNDFLNGQYTVYGRVIDGMAHVDAIARGEPPANPDRMISVKVAADA
;
A
#
# COMPACT_ATOMS: atom_id res chain seq x y z
N MET A 1 -18.89 6.15 4.90
CA MET A 1 -17.98 6.54 3.82
C MET A 1 -17.58 7.98 4.05
N ALA A 2 -16.30 8.22 4.29
CA ALA A 2 -15.74 9.57 4.35
C ALA A 2 -16.05 10.35 3.06
N GLU A 3 -16.12 11.67 3.18
CA GLU A 3 -16.32 12.57 2.04
C GLU A 3 -15.06 12.55 1.15
N ILE A 4 -15.21 12.09 -0.10
CA ILE A 4 -14.14 12.10 -1.11
C ILE A 4 -14.09 13.48 -1.74
N LYS A 5 -13.06 14.27 -1.39
CA LYS A 5 -12.88 15.65 -1.89
C LYS A 5 -12.19 15.69 -3.25
N ASP A 6 -11.29 14.76 -3.50
CA ASP A 6 -10.53 14.63 -4.75
C ASP A 6 -10.55 13.17 -5.23
N PRO A 7 -11.50 12.80 -6.09
CA PRO A 7 -11.62 11.44 -6.61
C PRO A 7 -10.39 10.96 -7.41
N GLU A 8 -9.65 11.87 -8.05
CA GLU A 8 -8.45 11.52 -8.84
C GLU A 8 -7.25 11.16 -7.96
N ASN A 9 -7.23 11.64 -6.71
CA ASN A 9 -6.21 11.31 -5.72
C ASN A 9 -6.78 10.48 -4.56
N THR A 10 -7.84 9.71 -4.83
CA THR A 10 -8.41 8.77 -3.85
C THR A 10 -8.37 7.36 -4.41
N ILE A 11 -7.89 6.40 -3.60
CA ILE A 11 -7.89 4.98 -3.89
C ILE A 11 -8.98 4.29 -3.06
N LEU A 12 -9.77 3.45 -3.72
CA LEU A 12 -10.72 2.52 -3.11
C LEU A 12 -10.09 1.13 -3.14
N MET A 13 -9.76 0.60 -1.96
CA MET A 13 -9.21 -0.74 -1.80
C MET A 13 -10.26 -1.64 -1.16
N GLU A 14 -10.79 -2.59 -1.91
CA GLU A 14 -11.76 -3.56 -1.42
C GLU A 14 -11.04 -4.70 -0.70
N LEU A 15 -11.44 -4.96 0.55
CA LEU A 15 -11.02 -6.12 1.33
C LEU A 15 -12.24 -7.00 1.62
N LYS A 16 -12.02 -8.24 2.08
CA LYS A 16 -13.11 -9.16 2.44
C LYS A 16 -14.08 -8.59 3.48
N ASP A 17 -13.58 -7.70 4.35
CA ASP A 17 -14.33 -7.12 5.47
C ASP A 17 -14.96 -5.77 5.12
N GLY A 18 -14.61 -5.16 3.98
CA GLY A 18 -15.13 -3.88 3.52
C GLY A 18 -14.11 -3.00 2.79
N THR A 19 -14.58 -1.86 2.29
CA THR A 19 -13.78 -0.88 1.54
C THR A 19 -12.89 -0.03 2.47
N VAL A 20 -11.63 0.12 2.10
CA VAL A 20 -10.70 1.09 2.68
C VAL A 20 -10.55 2.24 1.70
N VAL A 21 -10.78 3.47 2.19
CA VAL A 21 -10.64 4.69 1.38
C VAL A 21 -9.34 5.37 1.74
N ILE A 22 -8.49 5.57 0.74
CA ILE A 22 -7.14 6.12 0.91
C ILE A 22 -7.02 7.41 0.12
N GLU A 23 -6.64 8.49 0.78
CA GLU A 23 -6.27 9.76 0.14
C GLU A 23 -4.76 9.74 -0.18
N LEU A 24 -4.41 9.97 -1.44
CA LEU A 24 -3.03 10.14 -1.89
C LEU A 24 -2.56 11.58 -1.68
N LEU A 25 -1.25 11.76 -1.50
CA LEU A 25 -0.62 13.03 -1.18
C LEU A 25 0.33 13.46 -2.32
N PRO A 26 -0.18 13.84 -3.50
CA PRO A 26 0.65 14.20 -4.66
C PRO A 26 1.54 15.43 -4.41
N ASP A 27 1.15 16.34 -3.50
CA ASP A 27 2.00 17.48 -3.11
C ASP A 27 3.23 17.07 -2.28
N VAL A 28 3.20 15.86 -1.70
CA VAL A 28 4.26 15.35 -0.82
C VAL A 28 5.17 14.38 -1.57
N ALA A 29 4.57 13.46 -2.32
CA ALA A 29 5.27 12.40 -3.04
C ALA A 29 4.57 12.16 -4.39
N PRO A 30 4.73 13.09 -5.35
CA PRO A 30 4.02 13.07 -6.62
C PRO A 30 4.27 11.79 -7.42
N LYS A 31 5.51 11.28 -7.45
CA LYS A 31 5.84 10.08 -8.24
C LYS A 31 5.23 8.82 -7.64
N HIS A 32 5.22 8.69 -6.31
CA HIS A 32 4.59 7.55 -5.65
C HIS A 32 3.06 7.58 -5.78
N ALA A 33 2.45 8.76 -5.68
CA ALA A 33 1.01 8.92 -5.91
C ALA A 33 0.65 8.57 -7.36
N GLU A 34 1.42 9.03 -8.34
CA GLU A 34 1.24 8.67 -9.76
C GLU A 34 1.38 7.17 -9.99
N ARG A 35 2.45 6.54 -9.46
CA ARG A 35 2.68 5.09 -9.57
C ARG A 35 1.54 4.26 -9.00
N MET A 36 1.03 4.63 -7.83
CA MET A 36 -0.09 3.89 -7.23
C MET A 36 -1.34 3.97 -8.12
N LYS A 37 -1.61 5.13 -8.72
CA LYS A 37 -2.73 5.29 -9.66
C LYS A 37 -2.53 4.49 -10.94
N GLU A 38 -1.32 4.51 -11.50
CA GLU A 38 -0.96 3.74 -12.70
C GLU A 38 -1.19 2.23 -12.48
N LEU A 39 -0.67 1.69 -11.38
CA LEU A 39 -0.81 0.28 -11.04
C LEU A 39 -2.24 -0.12 -10.67
N ALA A 40 -2.99 0.75 -9.97
CA ALA A 40 -4.41 0.52 -9.69
C ALA A 40 -5.25 0.51 -10.99
N ARG A 41 -5.04 1.48 -11.90
CA ARG A 41 -5.74 1.53 -13.20
C ARG A 41 -5.41 0.35 -14.10
N ALA A 42 -4.20 -0.18 -14.00
CA ALA A 42 -3.80 -1.40 -14.70
C ALA A 42 -4.39 -2.68 -14.09
N GLY A 43 -5.04 -2.61 -12.92
CA GLY A 43 -5.52 -3.77 -12.17
C GLY A 43 -4.40 -4.59 -11.53
N ALA A 44 -3.16 -4.09 -11.52
CA ALA A 44 -1.98 -4.85 -11.06
C ALA A 44 -1.99 -5.15 -9.55
N TYR A 45 -2.78 -4.40 -8.78
CA TYR A 45 -2.95 -4.65 -7.35
C TYR A 45 -4.10 -5.60 -7.02
N ASP A 46 -4.94 -5.95 -7.99
CA ASP A 46 -6.07 -6.84 -7.75
C ASP A 46 -5.56 -8.22 -7.32
N ASN A 47 -6.22 -8.79 -6.31
CA ASN A 47 -5.85 -10.04 -5.66
C ASN A 47 -4.45 -10.11 -5.02
N VAL A 48 -3.71 -9.00 -4.96
CA VAL A 48 -2.38 -8.98 -4.31
C VAL A 48 -2.51 -9.12 -2.79
N CYS A 49 -1.77 -10.08 -2.24
CA CYS A 49 -1.81 -10.42 -0.82
C CYS A 49 -1.05 -9.47 0.09
N PHE A 50 -1.52 -9.35 1.33
CA PHE A 50 -0.78 -8.81 2.46
C PHE A 50 0.20 -9.86 2.97
N HIS A 51 1.38 -9.92 2.35
CA HIS A 51 2.38 -10.95 2.61
C HIS A 51 3.15 -10.74 3.93
N ARG A 52 3.10 -9.54 4.53
CA ARG A 52 3.82 -9.26 5.77
C ARG A 52 3.04 -8.29 6.65
N VAL A 53 2.52 -8.78 7.76
CA VAL A 53 1.59 -8.03 8.63
C VAL A 53 2.00 -8.21 10.08
N ILE A 54 2.49 -7.13 10.68
CA ILE A 54 3.10 -7.14 12.02
C ILE A 54 2.22 -6.32 12.95
N ASP A 55 1.71 -6.99 13.97
CA ASP A 55 0.86 -6.34 14.95
C ASP A 55 1.61 -5.23 15.70
N GLY A 56 0.94 -4.08 15.86
CA GLY A 56 1.57 -2.88 16.42
C GLY A 56 2.67 -2.28 15.55
N PHE A 57 2.74 -2.63 14.25
CA PHE A 57 3.64 -1.97 13.31
C PHE A 57 2.92 -1.59 12.01
N MET A 58 2.74 -2.53 11.09
CA MET A 58 2.19 -2.24 9.75
C MET A 58 1.66 -3.48 9.04
N ALA A 59 0.88 -3.25 7.97
CA ALA A 59 0.49 -4.26 6.98
C ALA A 59 1.14 -3.91 5.64
N GLN A 60 2.02 -4.77 5.13
CA GLN A 60 2.74 -4.61 3.86
C GLN A 60 2.12 -5.50 2.77
N THR A 61 2.01 -4.93 1.57
CA THR A 61 1.38 -5.52 0.38
C THR A 61 2.01 -4.93 -0.90
N GLY A 62 1.42 -5.19 -2.06
CA GLY A 62 1.77 -4.57 -3.33
C GLY A 62 2.94 -5.23 -4.08
N ASP A 63 3.30 -6.47 -3.73
CA ASP A 63 4.21 -7.28 -4.56
C ASP A 63 3.39 -7.84 -5.72
N VAL A 64 3.37 -7.12 -6.83
CA VAL A 64 2.54 -7.47 -8.00
C VAL A 64 3.12 -8.61 -8.83
N GLU A 65 4.39 -8.99 -8.62
CA GLU A 65 5.02 -10.11 -9.34
C GLU A 65 4.73 -11.46 -8.66
N ASN A 66 4.78 -11.51 -7.33
CA ASN A 66 4.69 -12.77 -6.58
C ASN A 66 3.49 -12.83 -5.63
N GLY A 67 2.79 -11.72 -5.42
CA GLY A 67 1.75 -11.58 -4.42
C GLY A 67 0.33 -11.69 -4.93
N ASP A 68 0.09 -11.63 -6.24
CA ASP A 68 -1.24 -11.85 -6.84
C ASP A 68 -1.66 -13.31 -6.59
N MET A 69 -2.81 -13.49 -5.92
CA MET A 69 -3.32 -14.80 -5.51
C MET A 69 -4.07 -15.56 -6.61
N GLU A 70 -4.34 -14.94 -7.75
CA GLU A 70 -5.01 -15.54 -8.90
C GLU A 70 -4.05 -15.77 -10.08
N ASP A 71 -2.98 -14.98 -10.20
CA ASP A 71 -1.91 -15.16 -11.19
C ASP A 71 -0.51 -15.07 -10.57
N GLY A 72 0.38 -16.00 -10.91
CA GLY A 72 1.77 -15.95 -10.45
C GLY A 72 2.02 -16.13 -8.94
N PHE A 73 1.00 -16.44 -8.12
CA PHE A 73 1.11 -16.49 -6.66
C PHE A 73 2.26 -17.34 -6.12
N ASN A 74 3.13 -16.73 -5.31
CA ASN A 74 4.16 -17.44 -4.57
C ASN A 74 4.43 -16.77 -3.23
N LEU A 75 3.74 -17.22 -2.17
CA LEU A 75 3.89 -16.69 -0.82
C LEU A 75 5.33 -16.72 -0.27
N ARG A 76 6.17 -17.67 -0.72
CA ARG A 76 7.57 -17.74 -0.29
C ARG A 76 8.45 -16.68 -0.95
N ARG A 77 8.01 -16.10 -2.05
CA ARG A 77 8.69 -15.01 -2.78
C ARG A 77 8.02 -13.67 -2.59
N ALA A 78 6.78 -13.63 -2.10
CA ALA A 78 6.07 -12.39 -1.83
C ALA A 78 6.88 -11.50 -0.85
N GLY A 79 7.03 -10.24 -1.22
CA GLY A 79 7.92 -9.26 -0.59
C GLY A 79 9.25 -9.05 -1.33
N THR A 80 9.56 -9.84 -2.36
CA THR A 80 10.81 -9.72 -3.14
C THR A 80 10.62 -9.19 -4.55
N GLY A 81 9.38 -9.11 -5.04
CA GLY A 81 9.05 -8.65 -6.38
C GLY A 81 8.60 -7.19 -6.45
N GLY A 82 8.31 -6.77 -7.68
CA GLY A 82 7.83 -5.44 -8.01
C GLY A 82 7.06 -5.44 -9.32
N SER A 83 6.68 -4.27 -9.80
CA SER A 83 6.15 -4.11 -11.15
C SER A 83 7.27 -4.05 -12.19
N ASP A 84 6.93 -4.19 -13.47
CA ASP A 84 7.86 -3.99 -14.60
C ASP A 84 8.30 -2.52 -14.78
N LEU A 85 7.75 -1.60 -13.99
CA LEU A 85 8.09 -0.19 -14.01
C LEU A 85 9.41 0.07 -13.28
N PRO A 86 10.16 1.14 -13.63
CA PRO A 86 11.41 1.47 -12.95
C PRO A 86 11.19 1.83 -11.47
N ASP A 87 12.24 1.64 -10.68
CA ASP A 87 12.25 2.09 -9.30
C ASP A 87 12.08 3.61 -9.18
N LEU A 88 11.45 4.02 -8.09
CA LEU A 88 11.19 5.41 -7.74
C LEU A 88 12.30 5.95 -6.82
N PRO A 89 12.76 7.19 -7.05
CA PRO A 89 13.60 7.88 -6.08
C PRO A 89 12.79 8.17 -4.81
N ALA A 90 13.45 8.16 -3.67
CA ALA A 90 12.85 8.54 -2.40
C ALA A 90 12.31 9.97 -2.45
N GLU A 91 11.06 10.16 -2.02
CA GLU A 91 10.40 11.44 -1.82
C GLU A 91 10.18 11.64 -0.31
N PHE A 92 11.26 11.79 0.45
CA PHE A 92 11.18 11.95 1.90
C PHE A 92 10.55 13.30 2.27
N SER A 93 9.73 13.31 3.32
CA SER A 93 9.05 14.50 3.81
C SER A 93 9.12 14.61 5.33
N LYS A 94 8.59 15.71 5.87
CA LYS A 94 8.42 15.90 7.32
C LYS A 94 7.14 15.26 7.87
N LEU A 95 6.33 14.63 7.01
CA LEU A 95 5.13 13.95 7.48
C LEU A 95 5.52 12.75 8.35
N PRO A 96 4.86 12.58 9.50
CA PRO A 96 5.11 11.43 10.35
C PRO A 96 4.51 10.16 9.74
N HIS A 97 5.14 9.02 10.00
CA HIS A 97 4.57 7.70 9.81
C HIS A 97 3.56 7.40 10.94
N SER A 98 2.50 8.18 11.01
CA SER A 98 1.40 7.99 11.95
C SER A 98 0.48 6.85 11.52
N ARG A 99 -0.36 6.38 12.45
CA ARG A 99 -1.42 5.41 12.16
C ARG A 99 -2.22 5.80 10.91
N GLY A 100 -2.45 4.83 10.03
CA GLY A 100 -3.20 4.98 8.79
C GLY A 100 -2.42 5.58 7.63
N THR A 101 -1.19 6.07 7.83
CA THR A 101 -0.37 6.54 6.70
C THR A 101 0.14 5.38 5.85
N LEU A 102 0.27 5.63 4.55
CA LEU A 102 0.90 4.73 3.59
C LEU A 102 2.37 5.10 3.43
N GLY A 103 3.24 4.12 3.62
CA GLY A 103 4.67 4.23 3.37
C GLY A 103 5.10 3.38 2.18
N ALA A 104 6.00 3.89 1.34
CA ALA A 104 6.59 3.11 0.24
C ALA A 104 7.56 2.06 0.80
N ALA A 105 7.37 0.79 0.46
CA ALA A 105 8.32 -0.25 0.82
C ALA A 105 9.54 -0.19 -0.12
N ARG A 106 10.72 -0.48 0.43
CA ARG A 106 12.00 -0.43 -0.30
C ARG A 106 13.01 -1.39 0.29
N SER A 107 14.04 -1.69 -0.50
CA SER A 107 15.25 -2.35 0.01
C SER A 107 16.12 -1.36 0.81
N GLN A 108 17.37 -1.75 1.11
CA GLN A 108 18.35 -0.87 1.75
C GLN A 108 18.64 0.39 0.92
N ASN A 109 18.56 0.31 -0.41
CA ASN A 109 18.68 1.48 -1.28
C ASN A 109 17.43 2.39 -1.11
N PRO A 110 17.58 3.66 -0.70
CA PRO A 110 16.47 4.60 -0.60
C PRO A 110 15.64 4.73 -1.87
N ASN A 111 16.27 4.58 -3.04
CA ASN A 111 15.66 4.76 -4.36
C ASN A 111 15.27 3.42 -5.01
N SER A 112 14.79 2.47 -4.21
CA SER A 112 14.36 1.13 -4.68
C SER A 112 12.88 0.84 -4.41
N ALA A 113 12.10 1.88 -4.10
CA ALA A 113 10.65 1.72 -4.02
C ALA A 113 10.11 1.42 -5.42
N ASN A 114 9.15 0.50 -5.52
CA ASN A 114 8.59 0.09 -6.81
C ASN A 114 7.05 0.06 -6.79
N SER A 115 6.47 -1.07 -6.41
CA SER A 115 5.01 -1.27 -6.31
C SER A 115 4.54 -1.54 -4.88
N GLN A 116 5.44 -2.07 -4.04
CA GLN A 116 5.12 -2.47 -2.67
C GLN A 116 4.93 -1.26 -1.75
N PHE A 117 3.99 -1.38 -0.82
CA PHE A 117 3.71 -0.37 0.19
C PHE A 117 3.21 -0.99 1.48
N PHE A 118 3.15 -0.18 2.54
CA PHE A 118 2.63 -0.60 3.84
C PHE A 118 1.71 0.45 4.45
N ILE A 119 0.73 -0.01 5.22
CA ILE A 119 -0.19 0.83 6.00
C ILE A 119 0.17 0.71 7.48
N ASN A 120 0.40 1.84 8.15
CA ASN A 120 0.82 1.86 9.55
C ASN A 120 -0.36 1.57 10.50
N PHE A 121 -0.20 0.59 11.40
CA PHE A 121 -1.19 0.29 12.45
C PHE A 121 -1.11 1.25 13.63
N LYS A 122 0.05 1.88 13.84
CA LYS A 122 0.27 2.88 14.90
C LYS A 122 1.32 3.89 14.45
N ASP A 123 1.63 4.82 15.32
CA ASP A 123 2.69 5.79 15.09
C ASP A 123 4.06 5.09 15.14
N ASN A 124 4.77 5.16 14.02
CA ASN A 124 6.04 4.49 13.76
C ASN A 124 7.13 5.53 13.53
N ASP A 125 7.36 6.41 14.51
CA ASP A 125 8.24 7.58 14.38
C ASP A 125 9.68 7.24 13.97
N PHE A 126 10.13 6.02 14.23
CA PHE A 126 11.44 5.54 13.80
C PHE A 126 11.58 5.46 12.27
N LEU A 127 10.49 5.49 11.51
CA LEU A 127 10.50 5.56 10.04
C LEU A 127 10.58 7.00 9.51
N ASN A 128 10.31 8.01 10.35
CA ASN A 128 10.22 9.41 9.93
C ASN A 128 11.51 9.88 9.26
N GLY A 129 11.39 10.52 8.10
CA GLY A 129 12.52 10.99 7.30
C GLY A 129 13.35 9.88 6.62
N GLN A 130 12.95 8.61 6.74
CA GLN A 130 13.66 7.46 6.16
C GLN A 130 12.83 6.67 5.15
N TYR A 131 11.52 6.88 5.12
CA TYR A 131 10.57 6.28 4.20
C TYR A 131 9.64 7.35 3.63
N THR A 132 9.17 7.13 2.41
CA THR A 132 8.25 8.06 1.73
C THR A 132 6.84 7.80 2.21
N VAL A 133 6.23 8.80 2.85
CA VAL A 133 4.79 8.85 3.10
C VAL A 133 4.12 9.48 1.89
N TYR A 134 3.16 8.79 1.28
CA TYR A 134 2.50 9.26 0.05
C TYR A 134 0.97 9.10 0.04
N GLY A 135 0.39 8.60 1.13
CA GLY A 135 -1.05 8.49 1.28
C GLY A 135 -1.47 8.31 2.73
N ARG A 136 -2.78 8.34 2.98
CA ARG A 136 -3.38 8.04 4.28
C ARG A 136 -4.77 7.42 4.13
N VAL A 137 -5.10 6.48 4.99
CA VAL A 137 -6.45 5.96 5.15
C VAL A 137 -7.33 7.05 5.75
N ILE A 138 -8.42 7.39 5.06
CA ILE A 138 -9.42 8.36 5.51
C ILE A 138 -10.74 7.68 5.93
N ASP A 139 -10.97 6.43 5.52
CA ASP A 139 -12.07 5.58 5.99
C ASP A 139 -11.69 4.10 5.91
N GLY A 140 -12.35 3.26 6.71
CA GLY A 140 -12.16 1.81 6.66
C GLY A 140 -10.92 1.28 7.37
N MET A 141 -10.27 2.07 8.24
CA MET A 141 -9.09 1.61 9.00
C MET A 141 -9.35 0.34 9.82
N ALA A 142 -10.58 0.12 10.29
CA ALA A 142 -10.98 -1.11 10.99
C ALA A 142 -10.83 -2.38 10.12
N HIS A 143 -11.01 -2.27 8.79
CA HIS A 143 -10.79 -3.38 7.86
C HIS A 143 -9.30 -3.67 7.69
N VAL A 144 -8.46 -2.63 7.69
CA VAL A 144 -7.00 -2.81 7.71
C VAL A 144 -6.58 -3.50 9.02
N ASP A 145 -7.14 -3.08 10.16
CA ASP A 145 -6.85 -3.69 11.46
C ASP A 145 -7.20 -5.18 11.50
N ALA A 146 -8.22 -5.63 10.76
CA ALA A 146 -8.68 -7.01 10.70
C ALA A 146 -7.81 -7.94 9.84
N ILE A 147 -6.85 -7.40 9.07
CA ILE A 147 -5.97 -8.19 8.19
C ILE A 147 -5.19 -9.25 8.98
N ALA A 148 -5.18 -10.48 8.49
CA ALA A 148 -4.48 -11.60 9.11
C ALA A 148 -2.99 -11.28 9.39
N ARG A 149 -2.55 -11.51 10.64
CA ARG A 149 -1.17 -11.24 11.08
C ARG A 149 -0.19 -12.37 10.68
N GLY A 150 1.07 -12.01 10.43
CA GLY A 150 2.19 -12.94 10.21
C GLY A 150 3.27 -12.44 9.26
N GLU A 151 4.42 -13.12 9.23
CA GLU A 151 5.57 -12.82 8.38
C GLU A 151 6.14 -14.10 7.70
N PRO A 152 5.43 -14.72 6.72
CA PRO A 152 4.11 -14.35 6.23
C PRO A 152 2.95 -14.94 7.05
N PRO A 153 1.72 -14.42 6.93
CA PRO A 153 0.52 -15.05 7.49
C PRO A 153 0.28 -16.44 6.90
N ALA A 154 -0.31 -17.35 7.70
CA ALA A 154 -0.64 -18.70 7.23
C ALA A 154 -1.71 -18.71 6.13
N ASN A 155 -2.71 -17.83 6.25
CA ASN A 155 -3.71 -17.55 5.24
C ASN A 155 -3.74 -16.02 5.06
N PRO A 156 -2.91 -15.45 4.17
CA PRO A 156 -2.84 -14.01 3.97
C PRO A 156 -4.14 -13.51 3.34
N ASP A 157 -4.61 -12.35 3.82
CA ASP A 157 -5.67 -11.60 3.15
C ASP A 157 -5.13 -10.91 1.90
N ARG A 158 -6.03 -10.40 1.05
CA ARG A 158 -5.67 -9.74 -0.21
C ARG A 158 -6.52 -8.50 -0.48
N MET A 159 -5.97 -7.63 -1.32
CA MET A 159 -6.72 -6.54 -1.94
C MET A 159 -7.61 -7.15 -3.02
N ILE A 160 -8.91 -7.30 -2.77
CA ILE A 160 -9.84 -7.92 -3.73
C ILE A 160 -9.87 -7.10 -5.02
N SER A 161 -9.93 -5.78 -4.89
CA SER A 161 -9.73 -4.86 -6.01
C SER A 161 -9.17 -3.53 -5.52
N VAL A 162 -8.39 -2.84 -6.37
CA VAL A 162 -7.89 -1.49 -6.08
C VAL A 162 -8.21 -0.56 -7.25
N LYS A 163 -8.99 0.50 -6.98
CA LYS A 163 -9.41 1.45 -8.02
C LYS A 163 -9.12 2.89 -7.63
N VAL A 164 -8.89 3.73 -8.62
CA VAL A 164 -8.96 5.19 -8.43
C VAL A 164 -10.43 5.58 -8.36
N ALA A 165 -10.81 6.37 -7.35
CA ALA A 165 -12.22 6.67 -7.09
C ALA A 165 -12.90 7.43 -8.24
N ALA A 166 -12.14 8.19 -9.04
CA ALA A 166 -12.64 8.83 -10.26
C ALA A 166 -13.06 7.85 -11.38
N ASP A 167 -12.54 6.63 -11.37
CA ASP A 167 -12.79 5.59 -12.38
C ASP A 167 -13.77 4.50 -11.90
N ALA A 168 -14.30 4.63 -10.66
CA ALA A 168 -15.04 3.58 -9.95
C ALA A 168 -16.57 3.62 -10.17
#